data_AF-A0A973HBT0-F1
#
_entry.id   AF-A0A973HBT0-F1
#
_cell.length_a   1.000
_cell.length_b   1.000
_cell.length_c   1.000
_cell.angle_alpha   90.00
_cell.angle_beta   90.00
_cell.angle_gamma   90.00
#
_symmetry.space_group_name_H-M   'P 1'
#
loop_
_entity.id
_entity.type
_entity.pdbx_description
1 polymer ?
#
loop_
_entity_poly.entity_id
_entity_poly.type
_entity_poly.pdbx_seq_one_letter_code
_entity_poly.pdbx_strand_id
1 'polypeptide(L)'
;MRLAESPPGHVTVSDVLHHALWDAWIHERDVLLPLRVSPTEEPDEVAACLRYVAAFSPALALCGGSTNTGAFTVSASDPDVAFHVVIDGDVAVHDGAAGAGFVLGGRAVDLVEGLSLRIRR
;
A
#
# COMPACT_ATOMS: atom_id res chain seq x y z
N MET A 1 20.45 9.24 -0.53
CA MET A 1 19.17 8.84 0.08
C MET A 1 19.31 8.98 1.59
N ARG A 2 18.43 9.72 2.28
CA ARG A 2 18.43 9.76 3.76
C ARG A 2 17.56 8.62 4.28
N LEU A 3 18.07 7.87 5.25
CA LEU A 3 17.33 6.82 5.94
C LEU A 3 16.64 7.38 7.18
N ALA A 4 15.51 6.79 7.53
CA ALA A 4 14.76 7.06 8.75
C ALA A 4 14.22 5.75 9.33
N GLU A 5 13.94 5.74 10.64
CA GLU A 5 13.31 4.60 11.31
C GLU A 5 11.81 4.57 11.02
N SER A 6 11.26 3.36 10.87
CA SER A 6 9.85 3.07 10.61
C SER A 6 9.50 1.69 11.20
N PRO A 7 8.22 1.29 11.28
CA PRO A 7 7.85 -0.02 11.80
C PRO A 7 8.53 -1.21 11.08
N PRO A 8 8.72 -1.19 9.74
CA PRO A 8 9.52 -2.19 9.02
C PRO A 8 11.05 -2.09 9.20
N GLY A 9 11.56 -1.08 9.90
CA GLY A 9 12.99 -0.84 10.10
C GLY A 9 13.51 0.43 9.44
N HIS A 10 14.75 0.41 8.97
CA HIS A 10 15.38 1.57 8.32
C HIS A 10 14.98 1.66 6.85
N VAL A 11 14.16 2.65 6.52
CA VAL A 11 13.64 2.88 5.16
C VAL A 11 14.02 4.27 4.67
N THR A 12 13.68 4.60 3.43
CA THR A 12 13.92 5.96 2.94
C THR A 12 13.02 6.95 3.66
N VAL A 13 13.44 8.21 3.78
CA VAL A 13 12.54 9.28 4.28
C VAL A 13 11.26 9.36 3.44
N SER A 14 11.32 9.07 2.14
CA SER A 14 10.14 9.02 1.29
C SER A 14 9.15 7.95 1.75
N ASP A 15 9.63 6.76 2.12
CA ASP A 15 8.76 5.67 2.61
C ASP A 15 8.13 6.03 3.95
N VAL A 16 8.85 6.74 4.82
CA VAL A 16 8.27 7.28 6.07
C VAL A 16 7.15 8.27 5.80
N LEU A 17 7.28 9.13 4.77
CA LEU A 17 6.21 10.05 4.39
C LEU A 17 4.99 9.31 3.83
N HIS A 18 5.21 8.27 3.02
CA HIS A 18 4.12 7.42 2.53
C HIS A 18 3.43 6.66 3.68
N HIS A 19 4.21 6.18 4.66
CA HIS A 19 3.67 5.58 5.88
C HIS A 19 2.79 6.58 6.65
N ALA A 20 3.29 7.79 6.91
CA ALA A 20 2.55 8.82 7.64
C ALA A 20 1.26 9.22 6.92
N LEU A 21 1.31 9.31 5.58
CA LEU A 21 0.12 9.59 4.77
C LEU A 21 -0.90 8.45 4.87
N TRP A 22 -0.48 7.20 4.68
CA TRP A 22 -1.36 6.03 4.81
C TRP A 22 -1.96 5.93 6.22
N ASP A 23 -1.15 6.14 7.26
CA ASP A 23 -1.60 6.10 8.65
C ASP A 23 -2.67 7.17 8.92
N ALA A 24 -2.43 8.42 8.51
CA ALA A 24 -3.41 9.50 8.65
C ALA A 24 -4.70 9.21 7.85
N TRP A 25 -4.58 8.72 6.62
CA TRP A 25 -5.70 8.40 5.74
C TRP A 25 -6.61 7.32 6.32
N ILE A 26 -6.02 6.28 6.95
CA ILE A 26 -6.75 5.23 7.66
C ILE A 26 -7.42 5.78 8.92
N HIS A 27 -6.69 6.53 9.73
CA HIS A 27 -7.22 7.08 10.98
C HIS A 27 -8.36 8.09 10.74
N GLU A 28 -8.31 8.89 9.67
CA GLU A 28 -9.43 9.75 9.26
C GLU A 28 -10.70 8.90 9.04
N ARG A 29 -10.58 7.80 8.29
CA ARG A 29 -11.70 6.91 8.00
C ARG A 29 -12.22 6.18 9.23
N ASP A 30 -11.33 5.78 10.14
CA ASP A 30 -11.72 5.16 11.40
C ASP A 30 -12.54 6.11 12.29
N VAL A 31 -12.36 7.43 12.13
CA VAL A 31 -13.17 8.44 12.81
C VAL A 31 -14.46 8.75 12.04
N LEU A 32 -14.37 9.02 10.74
CA LEU A 32 -15.49 9.56 9.96
C LEU A 32 -16.55 8.51 9.58
N LEU A 33 -16.13 7.30 9.19
CA LEU A 33 -17.07 6.27 8.73
C LEU A 33 -18.06 5.82 9.81
N PRO A 34 -17.66 5.60 11.08
CA PRO A 34 -18.63 5.30 12.16
C PRO A 34 -19.65 6.42 12.39
N LEU A 35 -19.27 7.67 12.09
CA LEU A 35 -20.14 8.84 12.17
C LEU A 35 -21.01 9.04 10.91
N ARG A 36 -20.90 8.15 9.93
CA ARG A 36 -21.57 8.23 8.61
C ARG A 36 -21.18 9.50 7.83
N VAL A 37 -19.96 9.97 8.05
CA VAL A 37 -19.35 11.04 7.26
C VAL A 37 -18.45 10.39 6.21
N SER A 38 -18.67 10.71 4.94
CA SER A 38 -17.81 10.25 3.86
C SER A 38 -16.48 11.04 3.89
N PRO A 39 -15.33 10.40 4.08
CA PRO A 39 -14.03 11.04 3.92
C PRO A 39 -13.83 11.49 2.47
N THR A 40 -13.01 12.52 2.28
CA THR A 40 -12.63 12.94 0.93
C THR A 40 -11.64 11.93 0.35
N GLU A 41 -11.79 11.64 -0.94
CA GLU A 41 -10.92 10.75 -1.69
C GLU A 41 -10.10 11.59 -2.67
N GLU A 42 -8.94 12.06 -2.24
CA GLU A 42 -8.00 12.77 -3.11
C GLU A 42 -7.21 11.76 -3.96
N PRO A 43 -7.24 11.84 -5.31
CA PRO A 43 -6.66 10.80 -6.18
C PRO A 43 -5.18 10.50 -5.93
N ASP A 44 -4.37 11.51 -5.65
CA ASP A 44 -2.94 11.36 -5.40
C ASP A 44 -2.67 10.70 -4.04
N GLU A 45 -3.44 11.05 -3.01
CA GLU A 45 -3.37 10.39 -1.71
C GLU A 45 -3.75 8.91 -1.80
N VAL A 46 -4.87 8.59 -2.47
CA VAL A 46 -5.31 7.21 -2.67
C VAL A 46 -4.24 6.40 -3.42
N ALA A 47 -3.65 6.96 -4.48
CA ALA A 47 -2.62 6.30 -5.25
C ALA A 47 -1.32 6.07 -4.44
N ALA A 48 -0.94 7.01 -3.58
CA ALA A 48 0.22 6.91 -2.70
C ALA A 48 0.00 5.88 -1.58
N CYS A 49 -1.16 5.92 -0.92
CA CYS A 49 -1.59 4.95 0.09
C CYS A 49 -1.62 3.52 -0.49
N LEU A 50 -2.16 3.35 -1.70
CA LEU A 50 -2.24 2.05 -2.37
C LEU A 50 -0.86 1.46 -2.67
N ARG A 51 0.07 2.28 -3.18
CA ARG A 51 1.45 1.84 -3.41
C ARG A 51 2.13 1.41 -2.11
N TYR A 52 1.99 2.21 -1.06
CA TYR A 52 2.59 1.93 0.24
C TYR A 52 2.05 0.63 0.85
N VAL A 53 0.72 0.50 0.97
CA VAL A 53 0.11 -0.65 1.65
C VAL A 53 0.30 -1.95 0.86
N ALA A 54 0.38 -1.90 -0.48
CA ALA A 54 0.71 -3.07 -1.30
C ALA A 54 2.13 -3.61 -1.03
N ALA A 55 3.08 -2.73 -0.71
CA ALA A 55 4.44 -3.14 -0.34
C ALA A 55 4.57 -3.50 1.15
N PHE A 56 3.71 -2.96 2.02
CA PHE A 56 3.87 -3.04 3.47
C PHE A 56 3.79 -4.46 4.03
N SER A 57 2.75 -5.24 3.68
CA SER A 57 2.60 -6.61 4.19
C SER A 57 3.77 -7.54 3.82
N PRO A 58 4.23 -7.61 2.56
CA PRO A 58 5.41 -8.42 2.24
C PRO A 58 6.68 -7.88 2.89
N ALA A 59 6.86 -6.56 3.01
CA ALA A 59 8.01 -5.99 3.70
C ALA A 59 8.05 -6.41 5.17
N LEU A 60 6.90 -6.32 5.86
CA LEU A 60 6.77 -6.78 7.25
C LEU A 60 7.05 -8.28 7.39
N ALA A 61 6.63 -9.10 6.43
CA ALA A 61 6.92 -10.53 6.42
C ALA A 61 8.43 -10.82 6.29
N LEU A 62 9.15 -10.09 5.42
CA LEU A 62 10.61 -10.20 5.31
C LEU A 62 11.31 -9.76 6.61
N CYS A 63 10.85 -8.67 7.25
CA CYS A 63 11.34 -8.25 8.57
C CYS A 63 11.09 -9.32 9.64
N GLY A 64 10.01 -10.09 9.51
CA GLY A 64 9.71 -11.26 10.33
C GLY A 64 10.50 -12.53 10.00
N GLY A 65 11.45 -12.47 9.05
CA GLY A 65 12.30 -13.59 8.65
C GLY A 65 11.73 -14.48 7.54
N SER A 66 10.66 -14.05 6.86
CA SER A 66 10.22 -14.73 5.63
C SER A 66 11.30 -14.66 4.56
N THR A 67 11.41 -15.72 3.77
CA THR A 67 12.30 -15.84 2.61
C THR A 67 11.52 -16.05 1.31
N ASN A 68 10.20 -15.83 1.35
CA ASN A 68 9.34 -16.00 0.20
C ASN A 68 9.69 -14.95 -0.87
N THR A 69 9.70 -15.39 -2.12
CA THR A 69 9.86 -14.51 -3.29
C THR A 69 8.61 -14.54 -4.14
N GLY A 70 8.39 -13.50 -4.92
CA GLY A 70 7.24 -13.42 -5.81
C GLY A 70 7.05 -12.03 -6.39
N ALA A 71 6.05 -11.92 -7.26
CA ALA A 71 5.63 -10.63 -7.78
C ALA A 71 4.13 -10.64 -8.05
N PHE A 72 3.52 -9.47 -7.96
CA PHE A 72 2.14 -9.27 -8.35
C PHE A 72 1.91 -7.89 -8.92
N THR A 73 0.89 -7.77 -9.76
CA THR A 73 0.50 -6.50 -10.37
C THR A 73 -0.72 -5.94 -9.65
N VAL A 74 -0.74 -4.64 -9.43
CA VAL A 74 -1.91 -3.89 -8.97
C VAL A 74 -2.48 -3.13 -10.15
N SER A 75 -3.78 -3.30 -10.39
CA SER A 75 -4.54 -2.60 -11.43
C SER A 75 -5.79 -2.00 -10.81
N ALA A 76 -5.68 -0.74 -10.41
CA ALA A 76 -6.75 0.00 -9.75
C ALA A 76 -7.48 0.93 -10.71
N SER A 77 -8.75 1.18 -10.41
CA SER A 77 -9.60 2.19 -11.03
C SER A 77 -10.04 3.20 -9.98
N ASP A 78 -10.37 4.43 -10.40
CA ASP A 78 -10.89 5.47 -9.50
C ASP A 78 -10.00 5.72 -8.25
N PRO A 79 -8.79 6.28 -8.43
CA PRO A 79 -8.13 6.65 -9.68
C PRO A 79 -7.48 5.47 -10.44
N ASP A 80 -7.23 5.67 -11.74
CA ASP A 80 -6.53 4.70 -12.58
C ASP A 80 -5.05 4.64 -12.21
N VAL A 81 -4.63 3.51 -11.63
CA VAL A 81 -3.24 3.28 -11.19
C VAL A 81 -2.81 1.86 -11.53
N ALA A 82 -1.64 1.72 -12.15
CA ALA A 82 -1.04 0.43 -12.47
C ALA A 82 0.44 0.38 -12.07
N PHE A 83 0.80 -0.59 -11.24
CA PHE A 83 2.17 -0.84 -10.79
C PHE A 83 2.35 -2.33 -10.47
N HIS A 84 3.58 -2.76 -10.26
CA HIS A 84 3.86 -4.11 -9.77
C HIS A 84 4.78 -4.09 -8.57
N VAL A 85 4.61 -5.09 -7.71
CA VAL A 85 5.38 -5.30 -6.49
C VAL A 85 6.25 -6.54 -6.70
N VAL A 86 7.54 -6.42 -6.43
CA VAL A 86 8.52 -7.51 -6.48
C VAL A 86 9.02 -7.77 -5.06
N ILE A 87 9.10 -9.04 -4.69
CA ILE A 87 9.56 -9.53 -3.38
C ILE A 87 10.77 -10.44 -3.64
N ASP A 88 11.96 -9.99 -3.28
CA ASP A 88 13.21 -10.75 -3.43
C ASP A 88 14.30 -10.29 -2.44
N GLY A 89 14.14 -10.66 -1.17
CA GLY A 89 15.02 -10.19 -0.09
C GLY A 89 14.79 -8.72 0.32
N ASP A 90 14.22 -7.91 -0.57
CA ASP A 90 13.55 -6.64 -0.31
C ASP A 90 12.18 -6.58 -1.01
N VAL A 91 11.46 -5.47 -0.84
CA VAL A 91 10.21 -5.20 -1.56
C VAL A 91 10.37 -3.95 -2.40
N ALA A 92 10.20 -4.10 -3.71
CA ALA A 92 10.28 -3.01 -4.66
C ALA A 92 8.92 -2.77 -5.34
N VAL A 93 8.57 -1.50 -5.49
CA VAL A 93 7.40 -1.06 -6.26
C VAL A 93 7.89 -0.40 -7.55
N HIS A 94 7.36 -0.84 -8.67
CA HIS A 94 7.75 -0.37 -9.99
C HIS A 94 6.51 0.08 -10.77
N ASP A 95 6.63 1.22 -11.45
CA ASP A 95 5.54 1.71 -12.29
C ASP A 95 5.28 0.79 -13.49
N GLY A 96 4.02 0.76 -13.92
CA GLY A 96 3.56 -0.01 -15.08
C GLY A 96 3.18 -1.46 -14.74
N ALA A 97 2.48 -2.09 -15.69
CA ALA A 97 2.08 -3.49 -15.59
C ALA A 97 3.23 -4.38 -16.08
N ALA A 98 3.89 -5.08 -15.15
CA ALA A 98 4.66 -6.27 -15.50
C ALA A 98 3.72 -7.47 -15.60
N GLY A 99 4.01 -8.42 -16.49
CA GLY A 99 3.22 -9.64 -16.67
C GLY A 99 3.35 -10.63 -15.52
N ALA A 100 3.14 -10.18 -14.27
CA ALA A 100 3.08 -11.04 -13.10
C ALA A 100 1.89 -12.01 -13.25
N GLY A 101 2.07 -13.27 -12.81
CA GLY A 101 1.04 -14.30 -12.90
C GLY A 101 -0.20 -14.06 -12.03
N PHE A 102 -0.18 -13.04 -11.17
CA PHE A 102 -1.26 -12.65 -10.27
C PHE A 102 -1.51 -11.14 -10.34
N VAL A 103 -2.78 -10.76 -10.46
CA VAL A 103 -3.23 -9.37 -10.53
C VAL A 103 -4.23 -9.10 -9.41
N LEU A 104 -3.94 -8.10 -8.59
CA LEU A 104 -4.87 -7.51 -7.62
C LEU A 104 -5.57 -6.32 -8.28
N GLY A 105 -6.89 -6.43 -8.51
CA GLY A 105 -7.65 -5.41 -9.22
C GLY A 105 -8.93 -5.01 -8.50
N GLY A 106 -9.38 -3.77 -8.72
CA GLY A 106 -10.56 -3.19 -8.07
C GLY A 106 -10.57 -1.66 -8.10
N ARG A 107 -11.44 -1.05 -7.30
CA ARG A 107 -11.34 0.39 -7.02
C ARG A 107 -10.16 0.63 -6.09
N ALA A 108 -9.43 1.72 -6.31
CA ALA A 108 -8.20 1.98 -5.57
C ALA A 108 -8.45 2.07 -4.05
N VAL A 109 -9.53 2.75 -3.63
CA VAL A 109 -9.96 2.85 -2.23
C VAL A 109 -10.27 1.47 -1.65
N ASP A 110 -11.06 0.65 -2.34
CA ASP A 110 -11.41 -0.70 -1.87
C ASP A 110 -10.15 -1.58 -1.69
N LEU A 111 -9.17 -1.43 -2.57
CA LEU A 111 -7.89 -2.14 -2.45
C LEU A 111 -7.07 -1.66 -1.24
N VAL A 112 -7.01 -0.34 -0.99
CA VAL A 112 -6.34 0.21 0.21
C VAL A 112 -6.99 -0.34 1.48
N GLU A 113 -8.33 -0.31 1.53
CA GLU A 113 -9.12 -0.80 2.65
C GLU A 113 -8.93 -2.30 2.89
N GLY A 114 -8.96 -3.09 1.81
CA GLY A 114 -8.76 -4.54 1.85
C GLY A 114 -7.37 -4.93 2.34
N LEU A 115 -6.33 -4.29 1.81
CA LEU A 115 -4.94 -4.52 2.23
C LEU A 115 -4.67 -4.02 3.66
N SER A 116 -5.44 -3.02 4.12
CA SER A 116 -5.40 -2.51 5.50
C SER A 116 -6.26 -3.33 6.47
N LEU A 117 -6.83 -4.46 6.04
CA LEU A 117 -7.68 -5.36 6.83
C LEU A 117 -8.98 -4.70 7.36
N ARG A 118 -9.46 -3.66 6.70
CA ARG A 118 -10.68 -2.92 7.07
C ARG A 118 -11.94 -3.44 6.36
N ILE A 119 -11.79 -4.30 5.36
CA ILE A 119 -12.89 -5.07 4.79
C ILE A 119 -13.18 -6.27 5.70
N ARG A 120 -14.35 -6.28 6.34
CA ARG A 120 -14.83 -7.45 7.09
C ARG A 120 -14.99 -8.63 6.13
N ARG A 121 -14.46 -9.79 6.52
CA ARG A 121 -14.84 -11.09 5.93
C ARG A 121 -16.32 -11.37 6.17
#